data_AF-A0A178WEU1-F1
#
_entry.id   AF-A0A178WEU1-F1
#
_cell.length_a   1.000
_cell.length_b   1.000
_cell.length_c   1.000
_cell.angle_alpha   90.00
_cell.angle_beta   90.00
_cell.angle_gamma   90.00
#
_symmetry.space_group_name_H-M   'P 1'
#
loop_
_entity.id
_entity.type
_entity.pdbx_description
1 polymer ?
#
loop_
_entity_poly.entity_id
_entity_poly.type
_entity_poly.pdbx_seq_one_letter_code
_entity_poly.pdbx_strand_id
1 'polypeptide(L)'
;MELMIAAGKAVPKLQLEYGLAVDRVYTGSFMTSLDMAGFSISIMKADQSILERLDAPTNAPSWPVGTDGSRPPAKIPVPLPFRSTKNEESLYRPQELSQQGRILEAAIEAAATVVINLKDSLNEWDGKVGDGDCGSTMCRGATAILEDMKKYYPLNDAAETVSEIGSSIRRVMGGTSGIIYNLLCKAAYAELKANSQSETTSKHWSEALKSSISAVSKYGGATAGYRTMLDALIPASKVLEEKLSVGEDPIAAFVLSAEAATAGAESTIHMKAQAGRSSYVSAEIFASIPDPGAMAAAAWYSAAARAVKEQRQRF
;
A
#
# COMPACT_ATOMS: atom_id res chain seq x y z
N MET A 1 26.50 12.78 -1.67
CA MET A 1 25.14 12.22 -1.86
C MET A 1 24.08 13.31 -1.77
N GLU A 2 24.09 14.13 -0.72
CA GLU A 2 23.08 15.19 -0.49
C GLU A 2 23.02 16.25 -1.60
N LEU A 3 24.17 16.68 -2.15
CA LEU A 3 24.20 17.61 -3.29
C LEU A 3 23.51 17.05 -4.55
N MET A 4 23.61 15.74 -4.79
CA MET A 4 22.90 15.09 -5.91
C MET A 4 21.39 15.06 -5.69
N ILE A 5 20.95 14.89 -4.43
CA ILE A 5 19.52 14.96 -4.06
C ILE A 5 19.00 16.39 -4.25
N ALA A 6 19.78 17.40 -3.82
CA ALA A 6 19.44 18.81 -4.02
C ALA A 6 19.30 19.16 -5.50
N ALA A 7 20.28 18.76 -6.34
CA ALA A 7 20.22 18.95 -7.78
C ALA A 7 19.05 18.20 -8.43
N GLY A 8 18.81 16.95 -8.02
CA GLY A 8 17.70 16.12 -8.50
C GLY A 8 16.31 16.68 -8.18
N LYS A 9 16.18 17.53 -7.14
CA LYS A 9 14.95 18.28 -6.85
C LYS A 9 14.89 19.64 -7.55
N ALA A 10 16.03 20.34 -7.65
CA ALA A 10 16.08 21.68 -8.23
C ALA A 10 15.79 21.66 -9.74
N VAL A 11 16.35 20.69 -10.48
CA VAL A 11 16.23 20.65 -11.95
C VAL A 11 14.78 20.48 -12.41
N PRO A 12 13.99 19.50 -11.91
CA PRO A 12 12.58 19.38 -12.27
C PRO A 12 11.77 20.63 -11.92
N LYS A 13 12.08 21.28 -10.79
CA LYS A 13 11.41 22.51 -10.38
C LYS A 13 11.65 23.64 -11.38
N LEU A 14 12.91 23.86 -11.77
CA LEU A 14 13.29 24.85 -12.79
C LEU A 14 12.63 24.59 -14.14
N GLN A 15 12.55 23.33 -14.56
CA GLN A 15 11.94 22.94 -15.84
C GLN A 15 10.41 23.03 -15.83
N LEU A 16 9.76 22.48 -14.81
CA LEU A 16 8.30 22.34 -14.77
C LEU A 16 7.57 23.57 -14.23
N GLU A 17 8.08 24.20 -13.17
CA GLU A 17 7.40 25.36 -12.56
C GLU A 17 7.83 26.68 -13.21
N TYR A 18 9.12 26.80 -13.58
CA TYR A 18 9.68 28.03 -14.12
C TYR A 18 9.89 28.00 -15.64
N GLY A 19 9.60 26.87 -16.30
CA GLY A 19 9.69 26.74 -17.76
C GLY A 19 11.11 26.88 -18.32
N LEU A 20 12.15 26.67 -17.51
CA LEU A 20 13.54 26.85 -17.92
C LEU A 20 14.08 25.60 -18.59
N ALA A 21 14.66 25.76 -19.79
CA ALA A 21 15.48 24.72 -20.40
C ALA A 21 16.81 24.62 -19.63
N VAL A 22 17.04 23.48 -18.98
CA VAL A 22 18.28 23.21 -18.26
C VAL A 22 19.19 22.35 -19.14
N ASP A 23 20.18 22.99 -19.77
CA ASP A 23 21.13 22.34 -20.68
C ASP A 23 22.37 21.76 -19.99
N ARG A 24 22.74 22.27 -18.82
CA ARG A 24 23.89 21.77 -18.03
C ARG A 24 23.62 21.83 -16.54
N VAL A 25 24.15 20.84 -15.83
CA VAL A 25 24.10 20.75 -14.37
C VAL A 25 25.48 20.36 -13.89
N TYR A 26 26.09 21.22 -13.09
CA TYR A 26 27.37 20.94 -12.43
C TYR A 26 27.13 20.80 -10.92
N THR A 27 27.51 19.65 -10.37
CA THR A 27 27.36 19.35 -8.94
C THR A 27 28.71 18.97 -8.35
N GLY A 28 29.12 19.68 -7.31
CA GLY A 28 30.40 19.45 -6.64
C GLY A 28 30.71 20.52 -5.62
N SER A 29 31.84 20.37 -4.95
CA SER A 29 32.37 21.35 -4.00
C SER A 29 33.23 22.37 -4.74
N PHE A 30 32.59 23.40 -5.31
CA PHE A 30 33.29 24.44 -6.09
C PHE A 30 33.77 25.61 -5.22
N MET A 31 32.90 26.08 -4.31
CA MET A 31 33.19 27.16 -3.37
C MET A 31 32.60 26.78 -2.02
N THR A 32 33.47 26.47 -1.05
CA THR A 32 33.09 25.98 0.28
C THR A 32 33.32 27.05 1.35
N SER A 33 32.66 26.91 2.51
CA SER A 33 32.86 27.78 3.68
C SER A 33 33.12 26.91 4.91
N LEU A 34 34.37 26.45 5.04
CA LEU A 34 34.83 25.55 6.12
C LEU A 34 33.81 24.41 6.35
N ASP A 35 33.29 24.29 7.57
CA ASP A 35 32.39 23.22 8.02
C ASP A 35 30.90 23.60 7.92
N MET A 36 30.52 24.57 7.08
CA MET A 36 29.13 24.96 6.92
C MET A 36 28.29 23.82 6.33
N ALA A 37 27.31 23.33 7.10
CA ALA A 37 26.30 22.37 6.64
C ALA A 37 25.24 23.05 5.77
N GLY A 38 25.60 23.36 4.52
CA GLY A 38 24.69 23.98 3.55
C GLY A 38 25.16 23.84 2.11
N PHE A 39 24.33 24.27 1.17
CA PHE A 39 24.66 24.31 -0.25
C PHE A 39 24.14 25.61 -0.87
N SER A 40 24.69 25.98 -2.03
CA SER A 40 24.18 27.05 -2.86
C SER A 40 23.76 26.51 -4.22
N ILE A 41 22.74 27.12 -4.82
CA ILE A 41 22.33 26.86 -6.20
C ILE A 41 22.59 28.14 -6.99
N SER A 42 23.40 28.04 -8.04
CA SER A 42 23.66 29.13 -8.98
C SER A 42 23.00 28.80 -10.31
N ILE A 43 22.23 29.74 -10.84
CA ILE A 43 21.55 29.61 -12.13
C ILE A 43 22.13 30.66 -13.07
N MET A 44 22.63 30.23 -14.22
CA MET A 44 23.20 31.11 -15.23
C MET A 44 22.50 30.90 -16.56
N LYS A 45 22.05 32.00 -17.17
CA LYS A 45 21.61 31.97 -18.58
C LYS A 45 22.85 31.73 -19.44
N ALA A 46 22.86 30.64 -20.19
CA ALA A 46 23.94 30.28 -21.10
C ALA A 46 23.44 30.24 -22.53
N ASP A 47 24.31 30.62 -23.47
CA ASP A 47 24.18 30.30 -24.89
C ASP A 47 25.19 29.22 -25.27
N GLN A 48 25.13 28.77 -26.52
CA GLN A 48 26.01 27.72 -27.02
C GLN A 48 27.51 28.06 -26.84
N SER A 49 27.89 29.33 -26.98
CA SER A 49 29.29 29.75 -26.82
C SER A 49 29.76 29.67 -25.36
N ILE A 50 28.88 29.98 -24.40
CA ILE A 50 29.16 29.84 -22.97
C ILE A 50 29.27 28.35 -22.61
N LEU A 51 28.36 27.51 -23.12
CA LEU A 51 28.38 26.08 -22.88
C LEU A 51 29.69 25.44 -23.40
N GLU A 52 30.13 25.81 -24.60
CA GLU A 52 31.40 25.34 -25.17
C GLU A 52 32.60 25.74 -24.32
N ARG A 53 32.60 26.94 -23.72
CA ARG A 53 33.67 27.40 -22.83
C ARG A 53 33.68 26.67 -21.50
N LEU A 54 32.50 26.39 -20.92
CA LEU A 54 32.39 25.64 -19.67
C LEU A 54 32.79 24.16 -19.85
N ASP A 55 32.52 23.61 -21.04
CA ASP A 55 32.84 22.24 -21.43
C ASP A 55 34.25 22.10 -22.02
N ALA A 56 35.02 23.19 -22.11
CA ALA A 56 36.39 23.16 -22.62
C ALA A 56 37.31 22.36 -21.67
N PRO A 57 38.20 21.49 -22.21
CA PRO A 57 39.14 20.74 -21.39
C PRO A 57 40.00 21.65 -20.52
N THR A 58 40.15 21.31 -19.25
CA THR A 58 40.95 22.08 -18.30
C THR A 58 41.64 21.18 -17.28
N ASN A 59 42.76 21.67 -16.75
CA ASN A 59 43.47 21.06 -15.63
C ASN A 59 43.09 21.72 -14.29
N ALA A 60 42.06 22.57 -14.28
CA ALA A 60 41.61 23.24 -13.07
C ALA A 60 41.16 22.18 -12.04
N PRO A 61 41.70 22.20 -10.82
CA PRO A 61 41.33 21.24 -9.80
C PRO A 61 39.84 21.37 -9.48
N SER A 62 39.17 20.22 -9.32
CA SER A 62 37.75 20.13 -8.95
C SER A 62 36.76 20.66 -9.99
N TRP A 63 37.19 21.10 -11.19
CA TRP A 63 36.27 21.34 -12.29
C TRP A 63 35.73 20.00 -12.81
N PRO A 64 34.42 19.87 -13.06
CA PRO A 64 33.80 18.58 -13.36
C PRO A 64 34.10 18.09 -14.78
N VAL A 65 34.73 18.91 -15.62
CA VAL A 65 35.14 18.58 -16.99
C VAL A 65 36.65 18.39 -17.02
N GLY A 66 37.09 17.14 -16.78
CA GLY A 66 38.49 16.73 -16.86
C GLY A 66 38.98 16.48 -18.29
N THR A 67 40.30 16.52 -18.50
CA THR A 67 40.94 16.23 -19.80
C THR A 67 40.73 14.80 -20.31
N ASP A 68 40.33 13.89 -19.42
CA ASP A 68 40.13 12.45 -19.63
C ASP A 68 38.67 12.05 -19.89
N GLY A 69 37.76 13.01 -20.08
CA GLY A 69 36.56 12.79 -20.90
C GLY A 69 35.36 12.12 -20.24
N SER A 70 35.26 12.09 -18.91
CA SER A 70 34.00 11.71 -18.25
C SER A 70 32.98 12.86 -18.36
N ARG A 71 32.11 12.81 -19.37
CA ARG A 71 31.00 13.76 -19.56
C ARG A 71 29.70 13.17 -18.98
N PRO A 72 29.09 13.75 -17.94
CA PRO A 72 27.71 13.40 -17.59
C PRO A 72 26.77 13.80 -18.75
N PRO A 73 25.72 13.02 -19.03
CA PRO A 73 24.80 13.32 -20.12
C PRO A 73 24.16 14.71 -19.98
N ALA A 74 24.17 15.44 -21.10
CA ALA A 74 23.82 16.86 -21.22
C ALA A 74 22.32 17.18 -21.09
N LYS A 75 21.43 16.18 -21.00
CA LYS A 75 19.99 16.40 -20.91
C LYS A 75 19.42 15.44 -19.89
N ILE A 76 18.94 15.98 -18.76
CA ILE A 76 18.03 15.24 -17.91
C ILE A 76 16.69 15.26 -18.66
N PRO A 77 16.19 14.12 -19.17
CA PRO A 77 14.87 14.11 -19.79
C PRO A 77 13.88 14.60 -18.74
N VAL A 78 13.12 15.63 -19.10
CA VAL A 78 11.96 16.04 -18.31
C VAL A 78 11.10 14.79 -18.18
N PRO A 79 10.81 14.30 -16.96
CA PRO A 79 9.81 13.26 -16.81
C PRO A 79 8.54 13.87 -17.38
N LEU A 80 8.12 13.40 -18.56
CA LEU A 80 6.75 13.62 -19.00
C LEU A 80 5.89 13.17 -17.82
N PRO A 81 4.92 13.98 -17.36
CA PRO A 81 3.99 13.51 -16.36
C PRO A 81 3.48 12.17 -16.89
N PHE A 82 3.72 11.12 -16.10
CA PHE A 82 3.28 9.78 -16.43
C PHE A 82 1.76 9.89 -16.49
N ARG A 83 1.22 10.14 -17.69
CA ARG A 83 -0.20 9.95 -17.96
C ARG A 83 -0.37 8.47 -17.79
N SER A 84 -0.84 8.09 -16.60
CA SER A 84 -1.36 6.77 -16.35
C SER A 84 -2.30 6.48 -17.50
N THR A 85 -1.86 5.64 -18.44
CA THR A 85 -2.73 4.96 -19.39
C THR A 85 -3.53 3.91 -18.61
N LYS A 86 -4.24 4.33 -17.56
CA LYS A 86 -5.53 3.73 -17.28
C LYS A 86 -6.37 4.35 -18.38
N ASN A 87 -6.84 3.53 -19.31
CA ASN A 87 -8.02 3.91 -20.09
C ASN A 87 -9.02 4.46 -19.07
N GLU A 88 -9.36 5.75 -19.17
CA GLU A 88 -10.50 6.34 -18.49
C GLU A 88 -11.78 5.78 -19.13
N GLU A 89 -11.93 4.46 -19.20
CA GLU A 89 -13.23 3.89 -18.84
C GLU A 89 -13.30 4.06 -17.34
N SER A 90 -13.61 5.30 -16.95
CA SER A 90 -13.93 5.70 -15.60
C SER A 90 -14.92 4.69 -15.04
N LEU A 91 -14.42 3.79 -14.20
CA LEU A 91 -15.25 2.92 -13.39
C LEU A 91 -16.10 3.86 -12.53
N TYR A 92 -17.38 3.92 -12.84
CA TYR A 92 -18.35 4.70 -12.10
C TYR A 92 -19.16 3.76 -11.21
N ARG A 93 -19.59 4.30 -10.08
CA ARG A 93 -20.60 3.63 -9.27
C ARG A 93 -21.84 3.31 -10.13
N PRO A 94 -22.31 2.04 -10.16
CA PRO A 94 -23.51 1.69 -10.90
C PRO A 94 -24.74 2.45 -10.37
N GLN A 95 -25.68 2.79 -11.25
CA GLN A 95 -26.95 3.43 -10.83
C GLN A 95 -27.79 2.48 -9.97
N GLU A 96 -27.80 1.19 -10.32
CA GLU A 96 -28.47 0.13 -9.57
C GLU A 96 -27.49 -0.97 -9.19
N LEU A 97 -27.56 -1.40 -7.93
CA LEU A 97 -26.73 -2.48 -7.42
C LEU A 97 -27.43 -3.83 -7.56
N SER A 98 -26.70 -4.83 -8.05
CA SER A 98 -27.11 -6.23 -8.02
C SER A 98 -27.24 -6.73 -6.57
N GLN A 99 -27.78 -7.93 -6.39
CA GLN A 99 -27.82 -8.53 -5.06
C GLN A 99 -26.41 -8.73 -4.48
N GLN A 100 -25.44 -9.23 -5.27
CA GLN A 100 -24.05 -9.30 -4.79
C GLN A 100 -23.46 -7.93 -4.55
N GLY A 101 -23.78 -6.93 -5.38
CA GLY A 101 -23.27 -5.57 -5.20
C GLY A 101 -23.71 -4.93 -3.88
N ARG A 102 -24.97 -5.15 -3.47
CA ARG A 102 -25.47 -4.71 -2.16
C ARG A 102 -24.80 -5.46 -0.99
N ILE A 103 -24.57 -6.76 -1.15
CA ILE A 103 -23.88 -7.57 -0.14
C ILE A 103 -22.42 -7.10 0.01
N LEU A 104 -21.74 -6.86 -1.11
CA LEU A 104 -20.37 -6.39 -1.15
C LEU A 104 -20.24 -4.98 -0.56
N GLU A 105 -21.15 -4.07 -0.91
CA GLU A 105 -21.21 -2.74 -0.30
C GLU A 105 -21.36 -2.81 1.22
N ALA A 106 -22.32 -3.59 1.71
CA ALA A 106 -22.54 -3.74 3.15
C ALA A 106 -21.32 -4.36 3.87
N ALA A 107 -20.65 -5.32 3.23
CA ALA A 107 -19.43 -5.92 3.78
C ALA A 107 -18.28 -4.92 3.86
N ILE A 108 -18.06 -4.12 2.82
CA ILE A 108 -17.03 -3.06 2.79
C ILE A 108 -17.35 -1.99 3.83
N GLU A 109 -18.60 -1.55 3.92
CA GLU A 109 -19.02 -0.52 4.87
C GLU A 109 -18.79 -0.98 6.33
N ALA A 110 -19.19 -2.21 6.65
CA ALA A 110 -18.98 -2.78 7.98
C ALA A 110 -17.49 -2.95 8.32
N ALA A 111 -16.71 -3.47 7.36
CA ALA A 111 -15.26 -3.65 7.49
C ALA A 111 -14.52 -2.33 7.74
N ALA A 112 -14.83 -1.29 6.96
CA ALA A 112 -14.21 0.03 7.14
C ALA A 112 -14.65 0.70 8.45
N THR A 113 -15.94 0.61 8.79
CA THR A 113 -16.49 1.23 10.00
C THR A 113 -15.87 0.64 11.27
N VAL A 114 -15.72 -0.68 11.36
CA VAL A 114 -15.12 -1.31 12.56
C VAL A 114 -13.66 -0.89 12.72
N VAL A 115 -12.91 -0.78 11.61
CA VAL A 115 -11.50 -0.37 11.63
C VAL A 115 -11.34 1.07 12.11
N ILE A 116 -12.23 1.97 11.65
CA ILE A 116 -12.26 3.36 12.11
C ILE A 116 -12.50 3.42 13.62
N ASN A 117 -13.46 2.62 14.13
CA ASN A 117 -13.79 2.58 15.55
C ASN A 117 -12.66 1.97 16.41
N LEU A 118 -11.85 1.07 15.84
CA LEU A 118 -10.71 0.45 16.53
C LEU A 118 -9.44 1.30 16.52
N LYS A 119 -9.44 2.47 15.90
CA LYS A 119 -8.25 3.32 15.74
C LYS A 119 -7.45 3.50 17.03
N ASP A 120 -8.11 3.89 18.11
CA ASP A 120 -7.39 4.24 19.35
C ASP A 120 -6.81 3.01 20.03
N SER A 121 -7.55 1.89 20.08
CA SER A 121 -7.05 0.61 20.60
C SER A 121 -5.87 0.07 19.79
N LEU A 122 -5.94 0.17 18.45
CA LEU A 122 -4.86 -0.24 17.55
C LEU A 122 -3.60 0.61 17.77
N ASN A 123 -3.73 1.93 17.92
CA ASN A 123 -2.60 2.78 18.26
C ASN A 123 -2.07 2.51 19.67
N GLU A 124 -2.92 2.16 20.63
CA GLU A 124 -2.49 1.82 21.99
C GLU A 124 -1.66 0.53 22.00
N TRP A 125 -2.12 -0.53 21.33
CA TRP A 125 -1.35 -1.77 21.20
C TRP A 125 -0.05 -1.53 20.44
N ASP A 126 -0.12 -0.84 19.30
CA ASP A 126 1.04 -0.54 18.47
C ASP A 126 2.03 0.42 19.14
N GLY A 127 1.59 1.30 20.04
CA GLY A 127 2.49 2.17 20.80
C GLY A 127 3.34 1.40 21.81
N LYS A 128 2.90 0.21 22.21
CA LYS A 128 3.63 -0.67 23.13
C LYS A 128 4.56 -1.64 22.41
N VAL A 129 4.22 -2.06 21.18
CA VAL A 129 4.99 -3.07 20.42
C VAL A 129 5.58 -2.55 19.11
N GLY A 130 5.38 -1.28 18.75
CA GLY A 130 5.74 -0.68 17.48
C GLY A 130 5.92 0.84 17.60
N ASP A 131 5.42 1.60 16.63
CA ASP A 131 5.52 3.07 16.60
C ASP A 131 4.21 3.81 16.87
N GLY A 132 3.14 3.08 17.21
CA GLY A 132 1.87 3.67 17.66
C GLY A 132 1.05 4.34 16.56
N ASP A 133 1.26 3.94 15.29
CA ASP A 133 0.59 4.54 14.14
C ASP A 133 -0.36 3.59 13.41
N CYS A 134 -0.41 2.30 13.78
CA CYS A 134 -1.20 1.27 13.11
C CYS A 134 -2.66 1.68 12.96
N GLY A 135 -3.32 2.08 14.05
CA GLY A 135 -4.72 2.49 14.05
C GLY A 135 -4.97 3.73 13.20
N SER A 136 -4.10 4.73 13.28
CA SER A 136 -4.17 5.94 12.46
C SER A 136 -4.01 5.61 10.96
N THR A 137 -3.08 4.71 10.63
CA THR A 137 -2.84 4.25 9.26
C THR A 137 -4.04 3.48 8.70
N MET A 138 -4.60 2.55 9.48
CA MET A 138 -5.79 1.79 9.12
C MET A 138 -7.03 2.69 8.97
N CYS A 139 -7.23 3.65 9.88
CA CYS A 139 -8.33 4.61 9.84
C CYS A 139 -8.28 5.49 8.56
N ARG A 140 -7.10 5.96 8.14
CA ARG A 140 -6.96 6.72 6.87
C ARG A 140 -7.42 5.89 5.68
N GLY A 141 -6.97 4.63 5.60
CA GLY A 141 -7.36 3.70 4.55
C GLY A 141 -8.87 3.45 4.52
N ALA A 142 -9.44 3.08 5.67
CA ALA A 142 -10.86 2.81 5.81
C ALA A 142 -11.74 4.03 5.46
N THR A 143 -11.33 5.23 5.87
CA THR A 143 -12.04 6.48 5.53
C THR A 143 -12.05 6.72 4.02
N ALA A 144 -10.88 6.59 3.38
CA ALA A 144 -10.78 6.76 1.93
C ALA A 144 -11.60 5.72 1.16
N ILE A 145 -11.66 4.48 1.63
CA ILE A 145 -12.51 3.43 1.05
C ILE A 145 -13.98 3.84 1.09
N LEU A 146 -14.48 4.32 2.24
CA LEU A 146 -15.88 4.76 2.37
C LEU A 146 -16.21 5.98 1.49
N GLU A 147 -15.27 6.92 1.36
CA GLU A 147 -15.43 8.10 0.51
C GLU A 147 -15.42 7.76 -0.98
N ASP A 148 -14.49 6.93 -1.42
CA ASP A 148 -14.35 6.53 -2.81
C ASP A 148 -15.45 5.57 -3.24
N MET A 149 -15.90 4.67 -2.35
CA MET A 149 -16.99 3.73 -2.65
C MET A 149 -18.29 4.43 -3.03
N LYS A 150 -18.58 5.59 -2.44
CA LYS A 150 -19.77 6.40 -2.76
C LYS A 150 -19.73 6.99 -4.17
N LYS A 151 -18.55 7.09 -4.78
CA LYS A 151 -18.34 7.83 -6.04
C LYS A 151 -17.91 6.93 -7.19
N TYR A 152 -17.01 5.99 -6.95
CA TYR A 152 -16.20 5.36 -8.00
C TYR A 152 -16.27 3.83 -8.02
N TYR A 153 -16.72 3.16 -6.96
CA TYR A 153 -16.59 1.70 -6.90
C TYR A 153 -17.60 1.00 -7.81
N PRO A 154 -17.14 0.13 -8.72
CA PRO A 154 -17.99 -0.66 -9.60
C PRO A 154 -18.55 -1.87 -8.85
N LEU A 155 -19.38 -1.64 -7.82
CA LEU A 155 -19.83 -2.65 -6.84
C LEU A 155 -20.48 -3.92 -7.43
N ASN A 156 -20.94 -3.89 -8.69
CA ASN A 156 -21.46 -5.06 -9.40
C ASN A 156 -20.37 -5.95 -10.02
N ASP A 157 -19.12 -5.48 -10.05
CA ASP A 157 -17.92 -6.23 -10.45
C ASP A 157 -17.01 -6.38 -9.22
N ALA A 158 -16.99 -7.59 -8.67
CA ALA A 158 -16.21 -7.91 -7.49
C ALA A 158 -14.70 -7.70 -7.70
N ALA A 159 -14.18 -8.06 -8.87
CA ALA A 159 -12.76 -7.93 -9.17
C ALA A 159 -12.38 -6.45 -9.19
N GLU A 160 -13.06 -5.66 -10.01
CA GLU A 160 -12.77 -4.23 -10.13
C GLU A 160 -13.00 -3.48 -8.81
N THR A 161 -14.01 -3.85 -8.04
CA THR A 161 -14.23 -3.28 -6.69
C THR A 161 -13.03 -3.52 -5.77
N VAL A 162 -12.49 -4.75 -5.74
CA VAL A 162 -11.30 -5.07 -4.95
C VAL A 162 -10.04 -4.37 -5.48
N SER A 163 -9.98 -4.05 -6.77
CA SER A 163 -8.91 -3.23 -7.36
C SER A 163 -9.00 -1.76 -6.88
N GLU A 164 -10.21 -1.22 -6.72
CA GLU A 164 -10.44 0.17 -6.29
C GLU A 164 -10.28 0.37 -4.78
N ILE A 165 -10.81 -0.54 -3.93
CA ILE A 165 -9.98 -1.31 -3.00
C ILE A 165 -8.55 -0.84 -2.70
N GLY A 166 -7.62 -1.61 -3.28
CA GLY A 166 -6.19 -1.39 -3.19
C GLY A 166 -5.75 -0.02 -3.69
N SER A 167 -6.43 0.56 -4.70
CA SER A 167 -6.10 1.89 -5.20
C SER A 167 -6.33 2.99 -4.17
N SER A 168 -7.43 2.90 -3.40
CA SER A 168 -7.76 3.81 -2.30
C SER A 168 -6.72 3.69 -1.19
N ILE A 169 -6.42 2.45 -0.78
CA ILE A 169 -5.39 2.12 0.22
C ILE A 169 -4.02 2.66 -0.18
N ARG A 170 -3.55 2.34 -1.39
CA ARG A 170 -2.24 2.74 -1.91
C ARG A 170 -2.06 4.26 -1.91
N ARG A 171 -3.14 5.01 -2.13
CA ARG A 171 -3.11 6.47 -2.21
C ARG A 171 -2.89 7.12 -0.84
N VAL A 172 -3.45 6.55 0.23
CA VAL A 172 -3.55 7.24 1.54
C VAL A 172 -2.84 6.52 2.69
N MET A 173 -2.61 5.21 2.59
CA MET A 173 -1.90 4.45 3.62
C MET A 173 -0.40 4.51 3.37
N GLY A 174 0.34 5.00 4.36
CA GLY A 174 1.80 4.96 4.38
C GLY A 174 2.36 3.65 4.93
N GLY A 175 3.69 3.54 4.89
CA GLY A 175 4.43 2.44 5.50
C GLY A 175 4.19 1.07 4.88
N THR A 176 4.67 0.03 5.56
CA THR A 176 4.58 -1.36 5.12
C THR A 176 3.11 -1.81 5.00
N SER A 177 2.24 -1.39 5.92
CA SER A 177 0.83 -1.77 5.93
C SER A 177 0.10 -1.38 4.64
N GLY A 178 0.32 -0.17 4.12
CA GLY A 178 -0.30 0.26 2.86
C GLY A 178 0.13 -0.59 1.67
N ILE A 179 1.42 -0.96 1.60
CA ILE A 179 1.94 -1.83 0.53
C ILE A 179 1.35 -3.25 0.64
N ILE A 180 1.31 -3.81 1.85
CA ILE A 180 0.83 -5.17 2.10
C ILE A 180 -0.67 -5.29 1.80
N TYR A 181 -1.50 -4.35 2.26
CA TYR A 181 -2.93 -4.37 1.95
C TYR A 181 -3.20 -4.12 0.46
N ASN A 182 -2.45 -3.22 -0.20
CA ASN A 182 -2.57 -3.07 -1.65
C ASN A 182 -2.15 -4.35 -2.40
N LEU A 183 -1.12 -5.05 -1.95
CA LEU A 183 -0.71 -6.33 -2.51
C LEU A 183 -1.79 -7.41 -2.34
N LEU A 184 -2.41 -7.48 -1.15
CA LEU A 184 -3.56 -8.33 -0.87
C LEU A 184 -4.68 -8.07 -1.89
N CYS A 185 -5.08 -6.81 -2.07
CA CYS A 185 -6.09 -6.42 -3.06
C CYS A 185 -5.69 -6.77 -4.50
N LYS A 186 -4.43 -6.56 -4.90
CA LYS A 186 -3.98 -6.86 -6.27
C LYS A 186 -3.97 -8.35 -6.58
N ALA A 187 -3.61 -9.19 -5.61
CA ALA A 187 -3.67 -10.64 -5.75
C ALA A 187 -5.12 -11.14 -5.84
N ALA A 188 -6.01 -10.66 -4.96
CA ALA A 188 -7.44 -10.96 -5.05
C ALA A 188 -8.06 -10.51 -6.38
N TYR A 189 -7.73 -9.30 -6.85
CA TYR A 189 -8.16 -8.81 -8.17
C TYR A 189 -7.75 -9.77 -9.29
N ALA A 190 -6.48 -10.18 -9.34
CA ALA A 190 -5.99 -11.06 -10.38
C ALA A 190 -6.72 -12.40 -10.39
N GLU A 191 -6.97 -12.98 -9.22
CA GLU A 191 -7.70 -14.25 -9.07
C GLU A 191 -9.17 -14.12 -9.49
N LEU A 192 -9.85 -13.08 -9.04
CA LEU A 192 -11.25 -12.84 -9.39
C LEU A 192 -11.42 -12.53 -10.88
N LYS A 193 -10.47 -11.76 -11.47
CA LYS A 193 -10.51 -11.40 -12.89
C LYS A 193 -10.27 -12.61 -13.79
N ALA A 194 -9.40 -13.54 -13.39
CA ALA A 194 -9.17 -14.79 -14.13
C ALA A 194 -10.46 -15.63 -14.27
N ASN A 195 -11.39 -15.50 -13.32
CA ASN A 195 -12.65 -16.24 -13.27
C ASN A 195 -13.88 -15.40 -13.70
N SER A 196 -13.67 -14.25 -14.38
CA SER A 196 -14.73 -13.27 -14.69
C SER A 196 -15.77 -13.72 -15.73
N GLN A 197 -15.66 -14.94 -16.26
CA GLN A 197 -16.62 -15.49 -17.24
C GLN A 197 -17.92 -15.98 -16.59
N SER A 198 -17.97 -16.04 -15.25
CA SER A 198 -19.13 -16.47 -14.48
C SER A 198 -19.36 -15.56 -13.28
N GLU A 199 -20.56 -15.62 -12.71
CA GLU A 199 -20.90 -14.90 -11.49
C GLU A 199 -19.96 -15.29 -10.34
N THR A 200 -19.55 -14.31 -9.52
CA THR A 200 -18.57 -14.56 -8.45
C THR A 200 -19.17 -15.44 -7.35
N THR A 201 -18.67 -16.67 -7.22
CA THR A 201 -19.09 -17.63 -6.19
C THR A 201 -18.26 -17.50 -4.91
N SER A 202 -18.71 -18.14 -3.82
CA SER A 202 -17.94 -18.25 -2.58
C SER A 202 -16.59 -18.96 -2.76
N LYS A 203 -16.51 -19.91 -3.70
CA LYS A 203 -15.26 -20.59 -4.03
C LYS A 203 -14.24 -19.62 -4.64
N HIS A 204 -14.68 -18.74 -5.55
CA HIS A 204 -13.81 -17.70 -6.12
C HIS A 204 -13.28 -16.74 -5.04
N TRP A 205 -14.11 -16.36 -4.05
CA TRP A 205 -13.65 -15.56 -2.91
C TRP A 205 -12.64 -16.30 -2.02
N SER A 206 -12.84 -17.60 -1.79
CA SER A 206 -11.89 -18.44 -1.04
C SER A 206 -10.54 -18.56 -1.76
N GLU A 207 -10.55 -18.76 -3.08
CA GLU A 207 -9.35 -18.81 -3.93
C GLU A 207 -8.64 -17.44 -3.93
N ALA A 208 -9.39 -16.34 -4.04
CA ALA A 208 -8.85 -14.98 -3.98
C ALA A 208 -8.18 -14.68 -2.64
N LEU A 209 -8.78 -15.10 -1.52
CA LEU A 209 -8.18 -14.95 -0.19
C LEU A 209 -6.86 -15.75 -0.07
N LYS A 210 -6.85 -17.00 -0.53
CA LYS A 210 -5.67 -17.87 -0.55
C LYS A 210 -4.54 -17.30 -1.41
N SER A 211 -4.88 -16.79 -2.60
CA SER A 211 -3.95 -16.11 -3.51
C SER A 211 -3.35 -14.86 -2.86
N SER A 212 -4.18 -14.08 -2.17
CA SER A 212 -3.77 -12.87 -1.47
C SER A 212 -2.82 -13.14 -0.30
N ILE A 213 -3.12 -14.14 0.52
CA ILE A 213 -2.24 -14.58 1.63
C ILE A 213 -0.91 -15.08 1.07
N SER A 214 -0.94 -15.86 0.00
CA SER A 214 0.28 -16.37 -0.65
C SER A 214 1.16 -15.24 -1.19
N ALA A 215 0.56 -14.22 -1.80
CA ALA A 215 1.28 -13.05 -2.27
C ALA A 215 1.90 -12.25 -1.10
N VAL A 216 1.12 -11.97 -0.05
CA VAL A 216 1.60 -11.26 1.14
C VAL A 216 2.73 -12.02 1.82
N SER A 217 2.61 -13.34 1.97
CA SER A 217 3.66 -14.17 2.55
C SER A 217 4.94 -14.16 1.71
N LYS A 218 4.81 -14.34 0.39
CA LYS A 218 5.95 -14.37 -0.55
C LYS A 218 6.71 -13.04 -0.62
N TYR A 219 6.01 -11.92 -0.77
CA TYR A 219 6.65 -10.61 -0.99
C TYR A 219 6.86 -9.83 0.31
N GLY A 220 6.06 -10.10 1.35
CA GLY A 220 6.24 -9.53 2.69
C GLY A 220 7.24 -10.30 3.55
N GLY A 221 7.58 -11.54 3.19
CA GLY A 221 8.57 -12.36 3.88
C GLY A 221 8.11 -12.90 5.25
N ALA A 222 6.82 -12.83 5.55
CA ALA A 222 6.24 -13.31 6.80
C ALA A 222 5.45 -14.62 6.58
N THR A 223 5.40 -15.46 7.60
CA THR A 223 4.63 -16.72 7.61
C THR A 223 3.84 -16.85 8.92
N ALA A 224 3.05 -17.91 9.06
CA ALA A 224 2.36 -18.20 10.33
C ALA A 224 3.37 -18.28 11.50
N GLY A 225 3.01 -17.68 12.63
CA GLY A 225 3.83 -17.55 13.83
C GLY A 225 4.73 -16.31 13.85
N TYR A 226 4.74 -15.48 12.79
CA TYR A 226 5.61 -14.29 12.72
C TYR A 226 5.06 -13.08 13.47
N ARG A 227 3.85 -13.20 14.02
CA ARG A 227 3.14 -12.16 14.78
C ARG A 227 2.76 -10.98 13.87
N THR A 228 1.94 -11.27 12.86
CA THR A 228 1.50 -10.33 11.81
C THR A 228 0.04 -10.58 11.43
N MET A 229 -0.51 -9.78 10.51
CA MET A 229 -1.85 -10.01 9.93
C MET A 229 -2.06 -11.42 9.34
N LEU A 230 -1.00 -12.12 8.95
CA LEU A 230 -1.09 -13.48 8.44
C LEU A 230 -1.55 -14.49 9.51
N ASP A 231 -1.30 -14.21 10.78
CA ASP A 231 -1.73 -15.06 11.89
C ASP A 231 -3.26 -15.04 12.08
N ALA A 232 -3.93 -13.99 11.60
CA ALA A 232 -5.39 -13.96 11.48
C ALA A 232 -5.86 -14.60 10.16
N LEU A 233 -5.25 -14.21 9.02
CA LEU A 233 -5.78 -14.56 7.71
C LEU A 233 -5.51 -16.02 7.29
N ILE A 234 -4.38 -16.62 7.69
CA ILE A 234 -4.06 -18.02 7.35
C ILE A 234 -5.08 -18.99 7.98
N PRO A 235 -5.38 -18.93 9.29
CA PRO A 235 -6.44 -19.76 9.89
C PRO A 235 -7.81 -19.53 9.23
N ALA A 236 -8.16 -18.27 8.94
CA ALA A 236 -9.41 -17.92 8.27
C ALA A 236 -9.53 -18.61 6.90
N SER A 237 -8.50 -18.47 6.05
CA SER A 237 -8.48 -19.08 4.72
C SER A 237 -8.56 -20.59 4.77
N LYS A 238 -7.89 -21.23 5.73
CA LYS A 238 -7.93 -22.68 5.91
C LYS A 238 -9.34 -23.16 6.26
N VAL A 239 -9.98 -22.53 7.25
CA VAL A 239 -11.34 -22.89 7.66
C VAL A 239 -12.35 -22.63 6.54
N LEU A 240 -12.22 -21.52 5.82
CA LEU A 240 -13.09 -21.22 4.68
C LEU A 240 -12.99 -22.30 3.59
N GLU A 241 -11.77 -22.67 3.20
CA GLU A 241 -11.52 -23.71 2.19
C GLU A 241 -12.04 -25.09 2.63
N GLU A 242 -11.77 -25.47 3.88
CA GLU A 242 -12.23 -26.75 4.44
C GLU A 242 -13.76 -26.85 4.49
N LYS A 243 -14.43 -25.79 4.95
CA LYS A 243 -15.89 -25.77 5.08
C LYS A 243 -16.60 -25.76 3.72
N LEU A 244 -16.10 -24.97 2.77
CA LEU A 244 -16.65 -24.98 1.41
C LEU A 244 -16.43 -26.34 0.72
N SER A 245 -15.30 -27.00 0.95
CA SER A 245 -14.97 -28.31 0.38
C SER A 245 -15.92 -29.43 0.84
N VAL A 246 -16.46 -29.34 2.06
CA VAL A 246 -17.43 -30.32 2.58
C VAL A 246 -18.89 -29.95 2.29
N GLY A 247 -19.13 -28.90 1.50
CA GLY A 247 -20.47 -28.46 1.12
C GLY A 247 -21.22 -27.69 2.21
N GLU A 248 -20.52 -27.12 3.19
CA GLU A 248 -21.11 -26.22 4.19
C GLU A 248 -21.75 -25.01 3.49
N ASP A 249 -22.80 -24.45 4.11
CA ASP A 249 -23.40 -23.21 3.61
C ASP A 249 -22.33 -22.10 3.54
N PRO A 250 -22.20 -21.37 2.41
CA PRO A 250 -21.13 -20.38 2.23
C PRO A 250 -21.07 -19.28 3.29
N ILE A 251 -22.22 -18.88 3.83
CA ILE A 251 -22.29 -17.81 4.84
C ILE A 251 -21.90 -18.38 6.20
N ALA A 252 -22.35 -19.59 6.55
CA ALA A 252 -21.89 -20.29 7.74
C ALA A 252 -20.36 -20.53 7.70
N ALA A 253 -19.83 -20.96 6.55
CA ALA A 253 -18.40 -21.13 6.32
C ALA A 253 -17.62 -19.80 6.51
N PHE A 254 -18.14 -18.69 5.98
CA PHE A 254 -17.51 -17.38 6.15
C PHE A 254 -17.50 -16.94 7.63
N VAL A 255 -18.59 -17.14 8.37
CA VAL A 255 -18.64 -16.85 9.82
C VAL A 255 -17.66 -17.70 10.62
N LEU A 256 -17.61 -19.01 10.38
CA LEU A 256 -16.63 -19.90 11.04
C LEU A 256 -15.19 -19.50 10.71
N SER A 257 -14.93 -19.06 9.48
CA SER A 257 -13.62 -18.55 9.10
C SER A 257 -13.25 -17.24 9.82
N ALA A 258 -14.23 -16.39 10.13
CA ALA A 258 -14.02 -15.16 10.88
C ALA A 258 -13.72 -15.43 12.36
N GLU A 259 -14.35 -16.44 12.96
CA GLU A 259 -14.00 -16.92 14.30
C GLU A 259 -12.55 -17.42 14.33
N ALA A 260 -12.12 -18.17 13.30
CA ALA A 260 -10.74 -18.60 13.16
C ALA A 260 -9.76 -17.42 12.98
N ALA A 261 -10.17 -16.36 12.26
CA ALA A 261 -9.37 -15.14 12.14
C ALA A 261 -9.15 -14.47 13.49
N THR A 262 -10.21 -14.37 14.30
CA THR A 262 -10.20 -13.77 15.64
C THR A 262 -9.31 -14.57 16.58
N ALA A 263 -9.49 -15.89 16.65
CA ALA A 263 -8.65 -16.75 17.47
C ALA A 263 -7.17 -16.69 17.04
N GLY A 264 -6.91 -16.62 15.73
CA GLY A 264 -5.57 -16.43 15.18
C GLY A 264 -4.93 -15.11 15.62
N ALA A 265 -5.67 -14.00 15.53
CA ALA A 265 -5.21 -12.70 16.00
C ALA A 265 -4.96 -12.66 17.51
N GLU A 266 -5.84 -13.25 18.33
CA GLU A 266 -5.66 -13.32 19.78
C GLU A 266 -4.43 -14.15 20.16
N SER A 267 -4.15 -15.24 19.44
CA SER A 267 -3.00 -16.10 19.72
C SER A 267 -1.63 -15.41 19.57
N THR A 268 -1.59 -14.26 18.88
CA THR A 268 -0.37 -13.46 18.70
C THR A 268 0.25 -12.95 20.00
N ILE A 269 -0.51 -12.92 21.10
CA ILE A 269 0.01 -12.61 22.45
C ILE A 269 1.09 -13.60 22.90
N HIS A 270 1.07 -14.84 22.38
CA HIS A 270 2.00 -15.91 22.73
C HIS A 270 3.13 -16.09 21.71
N MET A 271 3.17 -15.26 20.67
CA MET A 271 4.15 -15.37 19.58
C MET A 271 5.33 -14.46 19.81
N LYS A 272 6.50 -14.85 19.27
CA LYS A 272 7.64 -13.96 19.15
C LYS A 272 7.59 -13.28 17.79
N ALA A 273 7.64 -11.95 17.76
CA ALA A 273 7.68 -11.21 16.51
C ALA A 273 8.95 -11.53 15.71
N GLN A 274 8.77 -11.90 14.44
CA GLN A 274 9.86 -12.17 13.49
C GLN A 274 9.82 -11.24 12.27
N ALA A 275 8.78 -10.41 12.15
CA ALA A 275 8.62 -9.42 11.10
C ALA A 275 8.02 -8.11 11.65
N GLY A 276 8.13 -7.05 10.85
CA GLY A 276 7.59 -5.73 11.19
C GLY A 276 8.33 -5.04 12.34
N ARG A 277 7.80 -3.89 12.76
CA ARG A 277 8.40 -3.08 13.85
C ARG A 277 8.33 -3.79 15.20
N SER A 278 7.35 -4.68 15.39
CA SER A 278 7.27 -5.61 16.51
C SER A 278 8.53 -6.44 16.70
N SER A 279 9.28 -6.77 15.64
CA SER A 279 10.54 -7.52 15.77
C SER A 279 11.68 -6.77 16.47
N TYR A 280 11.57 -5.44 16.63
CA TYR A 280 12.60 -4.59 17.25
C TYR A 280 12.48 -4.50 18.77
N VAL A 281 11.36 -4.96 19.32
CA VAL A 281 11.02 -4.86 20.75
C VAL A 281 11.41 -6.17 21.46
N SER A 282 11.84 -6.09 22.72
CA SER A 282 12.23 -7.28 23.48
C SER A 282 11.03 -8.18 23.79
N ALA A 283 11.29 -9.49 23.85
CA ALA A 283 10.24 -10.50 24.05
C ALA A 283 9.45 -10.33 25.37
N GLU A 284 10.07 -9.70 26.35
CA GLU A 284 9.52 -9.43 27.69
C GLU A 284 8.36 -8.42 27.65
N ILE A 285 8.31 -7.54 26.63
CA ILE A 285 7.26 -6.53 26.47
C ILE A 285 5.98 -7.13 25.82
N PHE A 286 6.08 -8.28 25.14
CA PHE A 286 4.96 -8.85 24.37
C PHE A 286 3.89 -9.56 25.20
N ALA A 287 4.18 -9.94 26.45
CA ALA A 287 3.49 -11.00 27.19
C ALA A 287 1.99 -10.76 27.53
N SER A 288 1.36 -9.72 26.98
CA SER A 288 -0.07 -9.44 27.16
C SER A 288 -0.70 -8.63 26.04
N ILE A 289 0.02 -8.38 24.93
CA ILE A 289 -0.40 -7.42 23.90
C ILE A 289 -0.54 -8.18 22.58
N PRO A 290 -1.72 -8.17 21.92
CA PRO A 290 -1.86 -8.80 20.62
C PRO A 290 -1.16 -7.97 19.53
N ASP A 291 -0.86 -8.59 18.38
CA ASP A 291 -0.37 -7.86 17.22
C ASP A 291 -1.46 -6.91 16.67
N PRO A 292 -1.20 -5.60 16.58
CA PRO A 292 -2.17 -4.64 16.05
C PRO A 292 -2.60 -4.96 14.62
N GLY A 293 -1.67 -5.45 13.77
CA GLY A 293 -1.95 -5.83 12.40
C GLY A 293 -2.90 -7.01 12.30
N ALA A 294 -2.69 -8.05 13.11
CA ALA A 294 -3.57 -9.20 13.23
C ALA A 294 -4.95 -8.84 13.78
N MET A 295 -5.01 -8.03 14.83
CA MET A 295 -6.29 -7.57 15.39
C MET A 295 -7.10 -6.74 14.39
N ALA A 296 -6.45 -5.84 13.66
CA ALA A 296 -7.10 -5.08 12.61
C ALA A 296 -7.62 -6.02 11.50
N ALA A 297 -6.82 -7.03 11.12
CA ALA A 297 -7.19 -8.00 10.10
C ALA A 297 -8.41 -8.85 10.48
N ALA A 298 -8.41 -9.41 11.68
CA ALA A 298 -9.53 -10.16 12.20
C ALA A 298 -10.81 -9.30 12.32
N ALA A 299 -10.66 -8.02 12.73
CA ALA A 299 -11.80 -7.14 12.91
C ALA A 299 -12.54 -6.84 11.60
N TRP A 300 -11.83 -6.38 10.55
CA TRP A 300 -12.48 -6.08 9.28
C TRP A 300 -13.07 -7.34 8.62
N TYR A 301 -12.38 -8.48 8.74
CA TYR A 301 -12.83 -9.74 8.17
C TYR A 301 -14.10 -10.25 8.89
N SER A 302 -14.14 -10.15 10.22
CA SER A 302 -15.31 -10.53 11.01
C SER A 302 -16.51 -9.60 10.79
N ALA A 303 -16.27 -8.30 10.66
CA ALA A 303 -17.32 -7.34 10.35
C ALA A 303 -17.93 -7.59 8.96
N ALA A 304 -17.11 -7.90 7.95
CA ALA A 304 -17.58 -8.30 6.63
C ALA A 304 -18.44 -9.57 6.71
N ALA A 305 -17.99 -10.63 7.41
CA ALA A 305 -18.74 -11.87 7.55
C ALA A 305 -20.12 -11.66 8.20
N ARG A 306 -20.17 -10.85 9.27
CA ARG A 306 -21.41 -10.48 9.94
C ARG A 306 -22.36 -9.72 9.02
N ALA A 307 -21.85 -8.74 8.27
CA ALA A 307 -22.67 -7.96 7.34
C ALA A 307 -23.25 -8.83 6.20
N VAL A 308 -22.46 -9.77 5.66
CA VAL A 308 -22.96 -10.72 4.65
C VAL A 308 -24.08 -11.59 5.23
N LYS A 309 -23.93 -12.07 6.47
CA LYS A 309 -24.99 -12.84 7.16
C LYS A 309 -26.27 -12.03 7.35
N GLU A 310 -26.15 -10.78 7.78
CA GLU A 310 -27.29 -9.87 8.01
C GLU A 310 -28.01 -9.53 6.68
N GLN A 311 -27.29 -9.33 5.59
CA GLN A 311 -27.90 -9.08 4.29
C GLN A 311 -28.70 -10.28 3.78
N ARG A 312 -28.24 -11.51 4.02
CA ARG A 312 -29.01 -12.72 3.67
C ARG A 312 -30.35 -12.82 4.41
N GLN A 313 -30.46 -12.24 5.61
CA GLN A 313 -31.72 -12.25 6.37
C GLN A 313 -32.72 -11.20 5.87
N ARG A 314 -32.27 -10.25 5.03
CA ARG A 314 -33.11 -9.20 4.43
C ARG A 314 -33.68 -9.60 3.07
N PHE A 315 -33.24 -10.72 2.51
CA PHE A 315 -33.70 -11.29 1.24
C PHE A 315 -34.28 -12.69 1.48
#